data_AF-A0A6A7LI84-F1
#
_entry.id   AF-A0A6A7LI84-F1
#
_cell.length_a   1.000
_cell.length_b   1.000
_cell.length_c   1.000
_cell.angle_alpha   90.00
_cell.angle_beta   90.00
_cell.angle_gamma   90.00
#
_symmetry.space_group_name_H-M   'P 1'
#
loop_
_entity.id
_entity.type
_entity.pdbx_description
1 polymer ?
#
loop_
_entity_poly.entity_id
_entity_poly.type
_entity_poly.pdbx_seq_one_letter_code
_entity_poly.pdbx_strand_id
1 'polypeptide(L)'
;MVIRLSQMIEDNTSKFRGLDNGRITEKISNIAKGLNFSDERMTFIEHMISLNRLLSSYDPHESTSFRTVDEKAQDPTYFIATYFDTKDIDQALWVYRLVRLLTRYILLSDKFFETDKVEFALIAKRVRTRIDEFLLNRTDKDHLNYSLDYSLTQFWAFWKFEQIIKCRTLAGNTFSYNEIRHFNLFKSSDAPIVYSRVLDAKLPSFTENVSLVLHYNQALLDLQDDWEDIEEDVQADMPNVFVMAAVQDVSYNSIKSSTNDRIRNIVLKRSDSSKASIIRLVNEYQSSIRNICIPNNLAFLKSLSDHYADTLRGTILSPALYQYCDRIVGSQEQ
;
A
#
# COMPACT_ATOMS: atom_id res chain seq x y z
N MET A 1 36.03 11.01 -7.62
CA MET A 1 34.77 10.47 -8.21
C MET A 1 33.56 10.66 -7.30
N VAL A 2 33.72 10.55 -5.97
CA VAL A 2 32.67 10.79 -4.96
C VAL A 2 32.14 12.24 -4.93
N ILE A 3 33.01 13.24 -5.14
CA ILE A 3 32.63 14.67 -5.12
C ILE A 3 31.72 15.07 -6.29
N ARG A 4 31.85 14.44 -7.47
CA ARG A 4 31.01 14.75 -8.65
C ARG A 4 29.59 14.20 -8.54
N LEU A 5 29.36 13.15 -7.76
CA LEU A 5 28.03 12.58 -7.53
C LEU A 5 27.23 13.41 -6.52
N SER A 6 27.87 13.93 -5.47
CA SER A 6 27.24 14.87 -4.52
C SER A 6 26.83 16.19 -5.19
N GLN A 7 27.67 16.73 -6.09
CA GLN A 7 27.34 17.92 -6.88
C GLN A 7 26.24 17.67 -7.94
N MET A 8 26.18 16.50 -8.57
CA MET A 8 25.06 16.12 -9.45
C MET A 8 23.73 15.97 -8.69
N ILE A 9 23.77 15.59 -7.41
CA ILE A 9 22.59 15.48 -6.55
C ILE A 9 22.14 16.87 -6.10
N GLU A 10 23.06 17.76 -5.68
CA GLU A 10 22.76 19.16 -5.41
C GLU A 10 22.19 19.88 -6.65
N ASP A 11 22.74 19.64 -7.84
CA ASP A 11 22.25 20.21 -9.12
C ASP A 11 20.88 19.67 -9.54
N ASN A 12 20.48 18.47 -9.09
CA ASN A 12 19.13 17.96 -9.32
C ASN A 12 18.13 18.43 -8.26
N THR A 13 18.54 18.59 -6.99
CA THR A 13 17.69 19.25 -5.97
C THR A 13 17.53 20.75 -6.20
N SER A 14 18.53 21.43 -6.79
CA SER A 14 18.46 22.86 -7.12
C SER A 14 17.60 23.12 -8.35
N LYS A 15 17.49 22.16 -9.29
CA LYS A 15 16.54 22.21 -10.42
C LYS A 15 15.06 22.18 -10.01
N PHE A 16 14.72 21.70 -8.81
CA PHE A 16 13.34 21.70 -8.29
C PHE A 16 12.97 22.94 -7.45
N ARG A 17 13.92 23.84 -7.16
CA ARG A 17 13.59 25.11 -6.48
C ARG A 17 13.13 26.22 -7.43
N GLY A 18 13.22 26.02 -8.75
CA GLY A 18 13.05 27.08 -9.75
C GLY A 18 11.90 26.92 -10.75
N LEU A 19 11.14 25.83 -10.75
CA LEU A 19 10.00 25.64 -11.66
C LEU A 19 8.68 25.66 -10.89
N ASP A 20 8.08 26.85 -10.84
CA ASP A 20 6.64 27.11 -10.66
C ASP A 20 5.91 26.38 -9.51
N ASN A 21 6.56 26.23 -8.35
CA ASN A 21 5.97 25.62 -7.14
C ASN A 21 4.60 26.23 -6.79
N GLY A 22 4.40 27.54 -7.02
CA GLY A 22 3.11 28.20 -6.82
C GLY A 22 1.99 27.65 -7.70
N ARG A 23 2.24 27.47 -9.00
CA ARG A 23 1.26 26.93 -9.96
C ARG A 23 0.97 25.45 -9.72
N ILE A 24 1.95 24.69 -9.24
CA ILE A 24 1.79 23.27 -8.89
C ILE A 24 0.93 23.13 -7.63
N THR A 25 1.26 23.87 -6.58
CA THR A 25 0.46 23.93 -5.35
C THR A 25 -0.97 24.39 -5.65
N GLU A 26 -1.15 25.34 -6.58
CA GLU A 26 -2.46 25.77 -7.04
C GLU A 26 -3.24 24.65 -7.76
N LYS A 27 -2.60 23.88 -8.65
CA LYS A 27 -3.23 22.72 -9.30
C LYS A 27 -3.66 21.65 -8.29
N ILE A 28 -2.78 21.33 -7.33
CA ILE A 28 -3.06 20.39 -6.25
C ILE A 28 -4.22 20.92 -5.38
N SER A 29 -4.19 22.22 -5.02
CA SER A 29 -5.25 22.89 -4.28
C SER A 29 -6.60 22.77 -4.98
N ASN A 30 -6.64 23.01 -6.28
CA ASN A 30 -7.87 23.00 -7.07
C ASN A 30 -8.48 21.59 -7.15
N ILE A 31 -7.65 20.55 -7.36
CA ILE A 31 -8.13 19.16 -7.33
C ILE A 31 -8.56 18.77 -5.91
N ALA A 32 -7.80 19.15 -4.88
CA ALA A 32 -8.12 18.83 -3.50
C ALA A 32 -9.41 19.52 -3.01
N LYS A 33 -9.72 20.73 -3.50
CA LYS A 33 -11.03 21.40 -3.30
C LYS A 33 -12.17 20.68 -4.02
N GLY A 34 -11.89 20.06 -5.16
CA GLY A 34 -12.83 19.24 -5.92
C GLY A 34 -13.20 17.90 -5.26
N LEU A 35 -12.48 17.47 -4.22
CA LEU A 35 -12.79 16.27 -3.44
C LEU A 35 -14.04 16.41 -2.55
N ASN A 36 -14.81 17.50 -2.68
CA ASN A 36 -16.10 17.63 -2.01
C ASN A 36 -17.06 16.54 -2.51
N PHE A 37 -17.76 15.88 -1.58
CA PHE A 37 -18.64 14.73 -1.80
C PHE A 37 -19.92 15.01 -2.63
N SER A 38 -19.93 16.08 -3.42
CA SER A 38 -21.12 16.58 -4.10
C SER A 38 -20.74 17.24 -5.43
N ASP A 39 -20.35 16.48 -6.45
CA ASP A 39 -20.55 16.93 -7.83
C ASP A 39 -20.63 15.75 -8.82
N GLU A 40 -21.49 15.89 -9.84
CA GLU A 40 -21.94 14.83 -10.75
C GLU A 40 -20.96 14.51 -11.90
N ARG A 41 -19.77 15.13 -11.94
CA ARG A 41 -18.82 15.00 -13.07
C ARG A 41 -17.71 13.98 -12.89
N MET A 42 -17.29 13.70 -11.66
CA MET A 42 -16.31 12.66 -11.32
C MET A 42 -16.59 12.13 -9.91
N THR A 43 -16.54 10.81 -9.75
CA THR A 43 -16.61 10.14 -8.46
C THR A 43 -15.42 10.53 -7.58
N PHE A 44 -15.58 10.42 -6.26
CA PHE A 44 -14.50 10.66 -5.30
C PHE A 44 -13.22 9.85 -5.64
N ILE A 45 -13.39 8.60 -6.10
CA ILE A 45 -12.29 7.72 -6.52
C ILE A 45 -11.54 8.28 -7.72
N GLU A 46 -12.23 8.79 -8.73
CA GLU A 46 -11.59 9.40 -9.92
C GLU A 46 -10.78 10.65 -9.57
N HIS A 47 -11.26 11.44 -8.61
CA HIS A 47 -10.47 12.55 -8.07
C HIS A 47 -9.23 12.06 -7.33
N MET A 48 -9.31 10.96 -6.57
CA MET A 48 -8.15 10.38 -5.91
C MET A 48 -7.12 9.82 -6.89
N ILE A 49 -7.55 9.14 -7.95
CA ILE A 49 -6.66 8.67 -9.02
C ILE A 49 -5.96 9.85 -9.70
N SER A 50 -6.72 10.91 -10.02
CA SER A 50 -6.18 12.13 -10.63
C SER A 50 -5.15 12.81 -9.74
N LEU A 51 -5.45 12.91 -8.45
CA LEU A 51 -4.53 13.46 -7.46
C LEU A 51 -3.28 12.59 -7.32
N ASN A 52 -3.41 11.25 -7.30
CA ASN A 52 -2.27 10.35 -7.21
C ASN A 52 -1.31 10.57 -8.39
N ARG A 53 -1.83 10.59 -9.62
CA ARG A 53 -1.05 10.87 -10.84
C ARG A 53 -0.31 12.21 -10.74
N LEU A 54 -1.00 13.23 -10.24
CA LEU A 54 -0.43 14.55 -10.08
C LEU A 54 0.70 14.55 -9.04
N LEU A 55 0.45 14.04 -7.84
CA LEU A 55 1.45 13.93 -6.77
C LEU A 55 2.67 13.11 -7.23
N SER A 56 2.44 12.02 -7.96
CA SER A 56 3.49 11.17 -8.51
C SER A 56 4.39 11.88 -9.51
N SER A 57 3.86 12.80 -10.31
CA SER A 57 4.67 13.56 -11.27
C SER A 57 5.62 14.58 -10.64
N TYR A 58 5.40 14.93 -9.36
CA TYR A 58 6.23 15.89 -8.62
C TYR A 58 7.16 15.25 -7.60
N ASP A 59 7.15 13.93 -7.51
CA ASP A 59 8.00 13.22 -6.58
C ASP A 59 9.24 12.69 -7.31
N PRO A 60 10.46 13.00 -6.83
CA PRO A 60 11.67 12.50 -7.46
C PRO A 60 11.76 10.98 -7.32
N HIS A 61 11.88 10.28 -8.46
CA HIS A 61 12.16 8.85 -8.47
C HIS A 61 13.50 8.55 -7.79
N GLU A 62 13.50 7.59 -6.86
CA GLU A 62 14.73 7.13 -6.21
C GLU A 62 15.67 6.43 -7.20
N SER A 63 15.07 5.66 -8.12
CA SER A 63 15.76 5.02 -9.23
C SER A 63 14.73 4.51 -10.23
N THR A 64 14.97 4.73 -11.53
CA THR A 64 14.14 4.16 -12.60
C THR A 64 14.21 2.64 -12.67
N SER A 65 15.27 2.03 -12.13
CA SER A 65 15.42 0.57 -12.05
C SER A 65 14.45 -0.09 -11.07
N PHE A 66 13.80 0.67 -10.19
CA PHE A 66 12.87 0.16 -9.16
C PHE A 66 11.45 0.68 -9.38
N ARG A 67 11.08 0.90 -10.64
CA ARG A 67 9.80 1.49 -11.05
C ARG A 67 8.59 0.80 -10.39
N THR A 68 8.57 -0.54 -10.35
CA THR A 68 7.47 -1.30 -9.73
C THR A 68 7.31 -1.02 -8.23
N VAL A 69 8.44 -0.91 -7.50
CA VAL A 69 8.42 -0.52 -6.08
C VAL A 69 7.91 0.91 -5.91
N ASP A 70 8.33 1.79 -6.82
CA ASP A 70 7.92 3.20 -6.83
C ASP A 70 6.44 3.40 -7.22
N GLU A 71 5.86 2.49 -7.98
CA GLU A 71 4.43 2.45 -8.34
C GLU A 71 3.58 1.93 -7.17
N LYS A 72 4.01 0.85 -6.49
CA LYS A 72 3.33 0.31 -5.31
C LYS A 72 3.34 1.26 -4.10
N ALA A 73 4.31 2.17 -4.02
CA ALA A 73 4.37 3.18 -2.95
C ALA A 73 3.39 4.37 -3.13
N GLN A 74 2.51 4.37 -4.13
CA GLN A 74 1.68 5.51 -4.50
C GLN A 74 0.26 5.43 -3.91
N ASP A 75 0.09 5.99 -2.71
CA ASP A 75 -1.23 6.14 -2.08
C ASP A 75 -1.51 7.62 -1.70
N PRO A 76 -2.49 8.29 -2.34
CA PRO A 76 -2.87 9.66 -2.03
C PRO A 76 -3.71 9.79 -0.74
N THR A 77 -4.14 8.69 -0.11
CA THR A 77 -5.02 8.69 1.07
C THR A 77 -4.48 9.57 2.20
N TYR A 78 -3.19 9.50 2.48
CA TYR A 78 -2.54 10.24 3.57
C TYR A 78 -2.45 11.75 3.29
N PHE A 79 -2.28 12.12 2.02
CA PHE A 79 -2.39 13.52 1.60
C PHE A 79 -3.79 14.06 1.91
N ILE A 80 -4.83 13.32 1.49
CA ILE A 80 -6.22 13.76 1.61
C ILE A 80 -6.65 13.80 3.07
N ALA A 81 -6.28 12.80 3.87
CA ALA A 81 -6.53 12.78 5.31
C ALA A 81 -5.95 14.04 5.97
N THR A 82 -4.70 14.38 5.63
CA THR A 82 -4.04 15.58 6.17
C THR A 82 -4.70 16.85 5.70
N TYR A 83 -4.98 16.97 4.41
CA TYR A 83 -5.61 18.16 3.85
C TYR A 83 -7.03 18.37 4.40
N PHE A 84 -7.81 17.31 4.58
CA PHE A 84 -9.16 17.44 5.14
C PHE A 84 -9.18 17.80 6.62
N ASP A 85 -8.17 17.40 7.38
CA ASP A 85 -8.03 17.73 8.79
C ASP A 85 -7.46 19.13 9.04
N THR A 86 -6.48 19.54 8.25
CA THR A 86 -5.71 20.77 8.50
C THR A 86 -6.05 21.91 7.55
N LYS A 87 -6.57 21.60 6.35
CA LYS A 87 -6.71 22.52 5.22
C LYS A 87 -5.39 23.16 4.77
N ASP A 88 -4.25 22.59 5.18
CA ASP A 88 -2.90 23.02 4.84
C ASP A 88 -2.30 22.09 3.78
N ILE A 89 -2.03 22.64 2.60
CA ILE A 89 -1.48 21.89 1.47
C ILE A 89 0.00 21.56 1.68
N ASP A 90 0.77 22.48 2.26
CA ASP A 90 2.19 22.26 2.49
C ASP A 90 2.38 21.17 3.54
N GLN A 91 1.53 21.15 4.56
CA GLN A 91 1.48 20.07 5.53
C GLN A 91 1.05 18.74 4.90
N ALA A 92 0.01 18.74 4.06
CA ALA A 92 -0.43 17.53 3.35
C ALA A 92 0.63 16.97 2.39
N LEU A 93 1.31 17.84 1.64
CA LEU A 93 2.44 17.48 0.79
C LEU A 93 3.60 16.91 1.61
N TRP A 94 3.88 17.51 2.77
CA TRP A 94 4.93 17.03 3.66
C TRP A 94 4.62 15.62 4.18
N VAL A 95 3.40 15.38 4.66
CA VAL A 95 2.97 14.05 5.13
C VAL A 95 3.06 13.04 3.99
N TYR A 96 2.51 13.36 2.81
CA TYR A 96 2.55 12.48 1.65
C TYR A 96 3.97 12.04 1.29
N ARG A 97 4.92 12.99 1.22
CA ARG A 97 6.32 12.70 0.87
C ARG A 97 7.00 11.81 1.90
N LEU A 98 6.78 12.09 3.19
CA LEU A 98 7.36 11.27 4.26
C LEU A 98 6.80 9.85 4.24
N VAL A 99 5.47 9.72 4.16
CA VAL A 99 4.80 8.42 4.07
C VAL A 99 5.32 7.63 2.87
N ARG A 100 5.42 8.26 1.69
CA ARG A 100 5.95 7.60 0.48
C ARG A 100 7.39 7.12 0.63
N LEU A 101 8.27 7.91 1.24
CA LEU A 101 9.64 7.49 1.51
C LEU A 101 9.68 6.29 2.47
N LEU A 102 8.82 6.30 3.49
CA LEU A 102 8.70 5.19 4.43
C LEU A 102 8.18 3.92 3.73
N THR A 103 7.16 4.03 2.88
CA THR A 103 6.65 2.91 2.06
C THR A 103 7.74 2.33 1.17
N ARG A 104 8.51 3.18 0.49
CA ARG A 104 9.65 2.74 -0.34
C ARG A 104 10.69 1.98 0.49
N TYR A 105 11.04 2.50 1.67
CA TYR A 105 11.99 1.84 2.55
C TYR A 105 11.52 0.43 2.94
N ILE A 106 10.24 0.30 3.28
CA ILE A 106 9.59 -0.97 3.62
C ILE A 106 9.66 -1.92 2.44
N LEU A 107 9.12 -1.54 1.28
CA LEU A 107 9.06 -2.39 0.08
C LEU A 107 10.44 -2.81 -0.42
N LEU A 108 11.45 -1.93 -0.34
CA LEU A 108 12.84 -2.27 -0.68
C LEU A 108 13.45 -3.23 0.34
N SER A 109 13.18 -3.04 1.62
CA SER A 109 13.67 -3.95 2.67
C SER A 109 13.04 -5.33 2.52
N ASP A 110 11.74 -5.37 2.23
CA ASP A 110 10.99 -6.58 1.98
C ASP A 110 11.54 -7.35 0.77
N LYS A 111 11.70 -6.68 -0.37
CA LYS A 111 12.33 -7.28 -1.57
C LYS A 111 13.76 -7.77 -1.32
N PHE A 112 14.53 -7.12 -0.45
CA PHE A 112 15.83 -7.64 -0.03
C PHE A 112 15.69 -8.97 0.72
N PHE A 113 14.78 -9.07 1.68
CA PHE A 113 14.57 -10.29 2.46
C PHE A 113 13.93 -11.43 1.64
N GLU A 114 13.15 -11.11 0.61
CA GLU A 114 12.60 -12.11 -0.31
C GLU A 114 13.65 -12.69 -1.27
N THR A 115 14.58 -11.85 -1.75
CA THR A 115 15.45 -12.19 -2.89
C THR A 115 16.93 -12.32 -2.55
N ASP A 116 17.34 -11.91 -1.35
CA ASP A 116 18.74 -11.74 -0.92
C ASP A 116 19.58 -10.82 -1.83
N LYS A 117 18.96 -10.05 -2.74
CA LYS A 117 19.69 -9.15 -3.64
C LYS A 117 20.11 -7.87 -2.92
N VAL A 118 21.41 -7.77 -2.66
CA VAL A 118 22.05 -6.65 -1.93
C VAL A 118 21.72 -5.26 -2.51
N GLU A 119 21.41 -5.16 -3.79
CA GLU A 119 21.02 -3.89 -4.43
C GLU A 119 19.80 -3.24 -3.74
N PHE A 120 18.80 -4.02 -3.34
CA PHE A 120 17.61 -3.53 -2.64
C PHE A 120 17.99 -2.94 -1.27
N ALA A 121 18.84 -3.62 -0.49
CA ALA A 121 19.32 -3.12 0.79
C ALA A 121 20.13 -1.82 0.66
N LEU A 122 20.96 -1.71 -0.38
CA LEU A 122 21.74 -0.50 -0.64
C LEU A 122 20.84 0.71 -0.94
N ILE A 123 19.74 0.51 -1.66
CA ILE A 123 18.80 1.59 -1.98
C ILE A 123 17.91 1.88 -0.78
N ALA A 124 17.45 0.87 -0.04
CA ALA A 124 16.72 1.08 1.22
C ALA A 124 17.55 1.96 2.17
N LYS A 125 18.87 1.73 2.28
CA LYS A 125 19.77 2.60 3.06
C LYS A 125 19.81 4.06 2.55
N ARG A 126 19.76 4.28 1.24
CA ARG A 126 19.70 5.64 0.65
C ARG A 126 18.36 6.32 0.96
N VAL A 127 17.24 5.60 0.80
CA VAL A 127 15.91 6.09 1.17
C VAL A 127 15.88 6.44 2.65
N ARG A 128 16.47 5.61 3.52
CA ARG A 128 16.58 5.90 4.95
C ARG A 128 17.33 7.21 5.22
N THR A 129 18.44 7.43 4.53
CA THR A 129 19.20 8.69 4.66
C THR A 129 18.34 9.90 4.27
N ARG A 130 17.53 9.78 3.22
CA ARG A 130 16.58 10.84 2.83
C ARG A 130 15.48 11.07 3.85
N ILE A 131 14.96 10.01 4.48
CA ILE A 131 14.00 10.14 5.59
C ILE A 131 14.64 10.95 6.72
N ASP A 132 15.87 10.60 7.12
CA ASP A 132 16.59 11.32 8.18
C ASP A 132 16.77 12.80 7.80
N GLU A 133 17.23 13.09 6.58
CA GLU A 133 17.35 14.46 6.05
C GLU A 133 16.02 15.23 6.03
N PHE A 134 14.92 14.55 5.66
CA PHE A 134 13.58 15.13 5.62
C PHE A 134 13.08 15.52 7.01
N LEU A 135 13.49 14.77 8.04
CA LEU A 135 13.11 14.98 9.44
C LEU A 135 13.98 16.02 10.18
N LEU A 136 15.23 16.27 9.72
CA LEU A 136 16.15 17.23 10.34
C LEU A 136 15.59 18.66 10.48
N ASN A 137 14.63 19.05 9.63
CA ASN A 137 14.08 20.41 9.58
C ASN A 137 12.86 20.64 10.49
N ARG A 138 12.55 19.76 11.45
CA ARG A 138 11.33 19.83 12.28
C ARG A 138 11.61 19.91 13.78
N THR A 139 10.70 20.58 14.49
CA THR A 139 10.72 20.80 15.94
C THR A 139 10.51 19.52 16.76
N ASP A 140 9.78 18.52 16.22
CA ASP A 140 9.44 17.26 16.93
C ASP A 140 10.29 16.06 16.47
N LYS A 141 11.46 16.33 15.87
CA LYS A 141 12.26 15.33 15.15
C LYS A 141 12.63 14.12 16.02
N ASP A 142 12.92 14.30 17.31
CA ASP A 142 13.42 13.22 18.16
C ASP A 142 12.32 12.20 18.49
N HIS A 143 11.10 12.67 18.75
CA HIS A 143 9.95 11.80 19.00
C HIS A 143 9.51 11.04 17.74
N LEU A 144 9.48 11.74 16.59
CA LEU A 144 9.10 11.12 15.33
C LEU A 144 10.17 10.12 14.86
N ASN A 145 11.46 10.46 14.98
CA ASN A 145 12.56 9.54 14.68
C ASN A 145 12.48 8.27 15.54
N TYR A 146 12.33 8.42 16.86
CA TYR A 146 12.19 7.27 17.76
C TYR A 146 11.01 6.38 17.37
N SER A 147 9.85 7.00 17.10
CA SER A 147 8.64 6.27 16.76
C SER A 147 8.76 5.53 15.43
N LEU A 148 9.39 6.16 14.43
CA LEU A 148 9.66 5.52 13.14
C LEU A 148 10.67 4.39 13.27
N ASP A 149 11.77 4.59 14.00
CA ASP A 149 12.77 3.56 14.23
C ASP A 149 12.18 2.36 14.95
N TYR A 150 11.40 2.61 16.00
CA TYR A 150 10.67 1.56 16.70
C TYR A 150 9.76 0.79 15.73
N SER A 151 8.92 1.47 14.96
CA SER A 151 8.03 0.83 13.99
C SER A 151 8.81 0.02 12.95
N LEU A 152 9.90 0.57 12.40
CA LEU A 152 10.75 -0.09 11.41
C LEU A 152 11.48 -1.33 11.98
N THR A 153 11.77 -1.38 13.28
CA THR A 153 12.32 -2.59 13.90
C THR A 153 11.30 -3.72 14.05
N GLN A 154 10.00 -3.41 14.10
CA GLN A 154 8.95 -4.44 14.26
C GLN A 154 8.74 -5.28 12.99
N PHE A 155 9.17 -4.81 11.83
CA PHE A 155 9.07 -5.52 10.54
C PHE A 155 9.73 -6.90 10.56
N TRP A 156 10.77 -7.07 11.38
CA TRP A 156 11.45 -8.36 11.50
C TRP A 156 10.54 -9.46 12.05
N ALA A 157 9.60 -9.12 12.93
CA ALA A 157 8.64 -10.08 13.46
C ALA A 157 7.63 -10.53 12.38
N PHE A 158 7.21 -9.59 11.52
CA PHE A 158 6.38 -9.89 10.35
C PHE A 158 7.08 -10.87 9.40
N TRP A 159 8.29 -10.54 8.96
CA TRP A 159 9.03 -11.39 8.03
C TRP A 159 9.22 -12.80 8.57
N LYS A 160 9.62 -12.94 9.86
CA LYS A 160 9.73 -14.26 10.50
C LYS A 160 8.42 -15.04 10.47
N PHE A 161 7.31 -14.37 10.73
CA PHE A 161 5.99 -14.98 10.71
C PHE A 161 5.61 -15.43 9.28
N GLU A 162 5.87 -14.60 8.29
CA GLU A 162 5.67 -14.93 6.88
C GLU A 162 6.49 -16.16 6.46
N GLN A 163 7.76 -16.26 6.86
CA GLN A 163 8.58 -17.46 6.60
C GLN A 163 8.00 -18.72 7.25
N ILE A 164 7.39 -18.62 8.43
CA ILE A 164 6.69 -19.76 9.06
C ILE A 164 5.49 -20.19 8.20
N ILE A 165 4.69 -19.23 7.72
CA ILE A 165 3.56 -19.52 6.84
C ILE A 165 4.03 -20.15 5.53
N LYS A 166 5.10 -19.63 4.92
CA LYS A 166 5.74 -20.20 3.73
C LYS A 166 6.11 -21.67 3.95
N CYS A 167 6.87 -21.97 5.00
CA CYS A 167 7.25 -23.36 5.32
C CYS A 167 6.03 -24.27 5.51
N ARG A 168 4.98 -23.80 6.17
CA ARG A 168 3.75 -24.57 6.39
C ARG A 168 2.99 -24.81 5.09
N THR A 169 2.89 -23.82 4.21
CA THR A 169 2.25 -23.96 2.89
C THR A 169 3.01 -24.98 2.03
N LEU A 170 4.34 -24.89 1.99
CA LEU A 170 5.20 -25.83 1.27
C LEU A 170 5.12 -27.26 1.82
N ALA A 171 4.92 -27.41 3.14
CA ALA A 171 4.68 -28.71 3.76
C ALA A 171 3.28 -29.28 3.49
N GLY A 172 2.40 -28.53 2.81
CA GLY A 172 1.02 -28.95 2.52
C GLY A 172 0.09 -28.88 3.72
N ASN A 173 0.42 -28.04 4.72
CA ASN A 173 -0.47 -27.84 5.86
C ASN A 173 -1.71 -27.05 5.46
N THR A 174 -2.82 -27.34 6.12
CA THR A 174 -4.04 -26.53 6.03
C THR A 174 -3.99 -25.37 7.03
N PHE A 175 -4.82 -24.35 6.77
CA PHE A 175 -4.94 -23.17 7.62
C PHE A 175 -6.41 -22.97 8.01
N SER A 176 -6.64 -22.72 9.29
CA SER A 176 -7.95 -22.32 9.77
C SER A 176 -8.27 -20.88 9.34
N TYR A 177 -9.56 -20.53 9.32
CA TYR A 177 -10.00 -19.15 9.08
C TYR A 177 -9.29 -18.13 9.98
N ASN A 178 -9.10 -18.46 11.26
CA ASN A 178 -8.43 -17.57 12.21
C ASN A 178 -6.96 -17.35 11.87
N GLU A 179 -6.26 -18.36 11.35
CA GLU A 179 -4.87 -18.21 10.92
C GLU A 179 -4.76 -17.36 9.66
N ILE A 180 -5.64 -17.57 8.68
CA ILE A 180 -5.71 -16.75 7.45
C ILE A 180 -5.99 -15.29 7.81
N ARG A 181 -7.00 -15.06 8.66
CA ARG A 181 -7.35 -13.73 9.18
C ARG A 181 -6.19 -13.07 9.92
N HIS A 182 -5.53 -13.82 10.79
CA HIS A 182 -4.40 -13.30 11.55
C HIS A 182 -3.23 -12.95 10.64
N PHE A 183 -2.92 -13.79 9.64
CA PHE A 183 -1.88 -13.50 8.67
C PHE A 183 -2.15 -12.23 7.89
N ASN A 184 -3.35 -12.07 7.34
CA ASN A 184 -3.69 -10.88 6.59
C ASN A 184 -3.63 -9.62 7.48
N LEU A 185 -4.28 -9.59 8.65
CA LEU A 185 -4.22 -8.42 9.54
C LEU A 185 -2.79 -8.11 10.01
N PHE A 186 -1.97 -9.13 10.27
CA PHE A 186 -0.60 -8.92 10.72
C PHE A 186 0.28 -8.37 9.59
N LYS A 187 0.13 -8.88 8.36
CA LYS A 187 0.79 -8.35 7.15
C LYS A 187 0.48 -6.87 6.97
N SER A 188 -0.79 -6.50 7.08
CA SER A 188 -1.28 -5.14 6.87
C SER A 188 -0.92 -4.14 7.98
N SER A 189 -0.14 -4.55 8.97
CA SER A 189 0.20 -3.70 10.11
C SER A 189 1.39 -2.77 9.81
N ASP A 190 2.21 -3.08 8.83
CA ASP A 190 3.43 -2.35 8.48
C ASP A 190 3.19 -0.86 8.16
N ALA A 191 2.34 -0.62 7.16
CA ALA A 191 2.01 0.68 6.63
C ALA A 191 1.29 1.52 7.70
N PRO A 192 0.16 1.07 8.28
CA PRO A 192 -0.56 1.81 9.31
C PRO A 192 0.27 2.08 10.57
N ILE A 193 1.14 1.18 11.03
CA ILE A 193 1.96 1.41 12.23
C ILE A 193 3.02 2.50 11.99
N VAL A 194 3.56 2.60 10.78
CA VAL A 194 4.53 3.65 10.44
C VAL A 194 3.82 4.97 10.15
N TYR A 195 2.68 4.93 9.45
CA TYR A 195 1.97 6.14 9.03
C TYR A 195 1.13 6.74 10.15
N SER A 196 0.55 5.93 11.04
CA SER A 196 -0.14 6.41 12.23
C SER A 196 0.75 7.31 13.09
N ARG A 197 2.06 7.02 13.19
CA ARG A 197 3.01 7.88 13.92
C ARG A 197 3.22 9.24 13.24
N VAL A 198 3.24 9.26 11.91
CA VAL A 198 3.36 10.51 11.14
C VAL A 198 2.07 11.32 11.24
N LEU A 199 0.91 10.67 11.13
CA LEU A 199 -0.39 11.31 11.21
C LEU A 199 -0.71 11.79 12.63
N ASP A 200 -0.47 10.98 13.65
CA ASP A 200 -0.64 11.35 15.08
C ASP A 200 0.17 12.62 15.43
N ALA A 201 1.39 12.73 14.92
CA ALA A 201 2.23 13.91 15.11
C ALA A 201 1.76 15.17 14.33
N LYS A 202 0.74 15.08 13.48
CA LYS A 202 0.37 16.14 12.54
C LYS A 202 -1.12 16.48 12.47
N LEU A 203 -1.99 15.53 12.77
CA LEU A 203 -3.42 15.65 12.58
C LEU A 203 -4.10 15.86 13.94
N PRO A 204 -4.64 17.06 14.22
CA PRO A 204 -5.38 17.32 15.44
C PRO A 204 -6.52 16.33 15.70
N SER A 205 -7.14 15.78 14.65
CA SER A 205 -8.24 14.82 14.80
C SER A 205 -7.80 13.36 14.73
N PHE A 206 -6.50 13.06 14.69
CA PHE A 206 -6.06 11.67 14.70
C PHE A 206 -6.40 10.99 16.02
N THR A 207 -6.89 9.76 15.92
CA THR A 207 -7.26 8.93 17.06
C THR A 207 -6.90 7.48 16.76
N GLU A 208 -6.84 6.64 17.79
CA GLU A 208 -6.66 5.20 17.64
C GLU A 208 -7.72 4.58 16.70
N ASN A 209 -8.94 5.13 16.70
CA ASN A 209 -10.00 4.71 15.77
C ASN A 209 -9.67 5.01 14.30
N VAL A 210 -9.04 6.16 14.01
CA VAL A 210 -8.56 6.47 12.65
C VAL A 210 -7.47 5.49 12.26
N SER A 211 -6.53 5.20 13.17
CA SER A 211 -5.49 4.19 12.94
C SER A 211 -6.09 2.81 12.63
N LEU A 212 -7.13 2.41 13.35
CA LEU A 212 -7.80 1.13 13.17
C LEU A 212 -8.54 1.05 11.83
N VAL A 213 -9.20 2.13 11.38
CA VAL A 213 -9.82 2.20 10.04
C VAL A 213 -8.77 2.09 8.95
N LEU A 214 -7.64 2.80 9.08
CA LEU A 214 -6.52 2.69 8.12
C LEU A 214 -5.95 1.27 8.07
N HIS A 215 -5.87 0.59 9.21
CA HIS A 215 -5.41 -0.80 9.27
C HIS A 215 -6.32 -1.75 8.51
N TYR A 216 -7.64 -1.66 8.69
CA TYR A 216 -8.55 -2.47 7.90
C TYR A 216 -8.58 -2.09 6.42
N ASN A 217 -8.35 -0.81 6.06
CA ASN A 217 -8.18 -0.42 4.67
C ASN A 217 -6.96 -1.09 4.03
N GLN A 218 -5.82 -1.07 4.73
CA GLN A 218 -4.62 -1.79 4.27
C GLN A 218 -4.89 -3.29 4.15
N ALA A 219 -5.64 -3.89 5.08
CA ALA A 219 -6.01 -5.30 5.00
C ALA A 219 -6.85 -5.66 3.77
N LEU A 220 -7.73 -4.76 3.34
CA LEU A 220 -8.46 -4.92 2.08
C LEU A 220 -7.53 -4.74 0.87
N LEU A 221 -6.64 -3.74 0.89
CA LEU A 221 -5.68 -3.53 -0.19
C LEU A 221 -4.72 -4.72 -0.34
N ASP A 222 -4.20 -5.27 0.75
CA ASP A 222 -3.32 -6.44 0.70
C ASP A 222 -4.03 -7.69 0.15
N LEU A 223 -5.34 -7.83 0.36
CA LEU A 223 -6.12 -8.88 -0.30
C LEU A 223 -6.27 -8.63 -1.80
N GLN A 224 -6.26 -7.37 -2.24
CA GLN A 224 -6.28 -7.05 -3.66
C GLN A 224 -4.92 -7.35 -4.29
N ASP A 225 -3.84 -6.90 -3.64
CA ASP A 225 -2.46 -7.17 -4.07
C ASP A 225 -2.18 -8.68 -4.12
N ASP A 226 -2.55 -9.44 -3.08
CA ASP A 226 -2.43 -10.91 -3.09
C ASP A 226 -3.23 -11.54 -4.24
N TRP A 227 -4.33 -10.94 -4.68
CA TRP A 227 -5.07 -11.46 -5.84
C TRP A 227 -4.37 -11.13 -7.16
N GLU A 228 -3.85 -9.91 -7.29
CA GLU A 228 -3.16 -9.43 -8.49
C GLU A 228 -1.83 -10.16 -8.70
N ASP A 229 -1.09 -10.42 -7.62
CA ASP A 229 0.24 -11.03 -7.61
C ASP A 229 0.22 -12.57 -7.49
N ILE A 230 -0.96 -13.21 -7.43
CA ILE A 230 -1.10 -14.65 -7.12
C ILE A 230 -0.24 -15.56 -8.01
N GLU A 231 -0.08 -15.23 -9.29
CA GLU A 231 0.81 -15.97 -10.19
C GLU A 231 2.28 -15.83 -9.78
N GLU A 232 2.75 -14.60 -9.49
CA GLU A 232 4.12 -14.34 -9.05
C GLU A 232 4.40 -15.02 -7.71
N ASP A 233 3.48 -14.86 -6.75
CA ASP A 233 3.60 -15.42 -5.41
C ASP A 233 3.70 -16.94 -5.43
N VAL A 234 2.86 -17.62 -6.21
CA VAL A 234 2.91 -19.08 -6.35
C VAL A 234 4.23 -19.54 -6.97
N GLN A 235 4.77 -18.81 -7.95
CA GLN A 235 6.05 -19.18 -8.58
C GLN A 235 7.24 -18.90 -7.65
N ALA A 236 7.18 -17.85 -6.84
CA ALA A 236 8.22 -17.46 -5.89
C ALA A 236 8.12 -18.16 -4.52
N ASP A 237 7.13 -19.06 -4.35
CA ASP A 237 6.80 -19.69 -3.08
C ASP A 237 6.51 -18.67 -1.96
N MET A 238 5.88 -17.55 -2.30
CA MET A 238 5.49 -16.51 -1.34
C MET A 238 4.13 -16.83 -0.71
N PRO A 239 3.95 -16.57 0.60
CA PRO A 239 2.65 -16.70 1.25
C PRO A 239 1.60 -15.78 0.63
N ASN A 240 0.44 -16.36 0.34
CA ASN A 240 -0.66 -15.66 -0.29
C ASN A 240 -1.98 -16.11 0.33
N VAL A 241 -2.84 -15.18 0.73
CA VAL A 241 -4.07 -15.47 1.47
C VAL A 241 -5.03 -16.38 0.67
N PHE A 242 -5.12 -16.22 -0.65
CA PHE A 242 -5.97 -17.08 -1.49
C PHE A 242 -5.43 -18.50 -1.58
N VAL A 243 -4.11 -18.65 -1.65
CA VAL A 243 -3.47 -19.98 -1.60
C VAL A 243 -3.69 -20.63 -0.25
N MET A 244 -3.49 -19.90 0.86
CA MET A 244 -3.75 -20.41 2.22
C MET A 244 -5.20 -20.89 2.39
N ALA A 245 -6.17 -20.20 1.79
CA ALA A 245 -7.57 -20.60 1.82
C ALA A 245 -7.85 -21.80 0.90
N ALA A 246 -7.13 -21.96 -0.21
CA ALA A 246 -7.34 -23.05 -1.16
C ALA A 246 -6.66 -24.38 -0.77
N VAL A 247 -5.57 -24.35 0.01
CA VAL A 247 -4.82 -25.57 0.38
C VAL A 247 -5.59 -26.57 1.24
N GLN A 248 -6.75 -26.17 1.78
CA GLN A 248 -7.68 -27.10 2.42
C GLN A 248 -8.30 -28.10 1.42
N ASP A 249 -8.53 -27.68 0.18
CA ASP A 249 -9.24 -28.45 -0.84
C ASP A 249 -8.33 -28.92 -1.99
N VAL A 250 -7.22 -28.23 -2.23
CA VAL A 250 -6.28 -28.53 -3.33
C VAL A 250 -4.84 -28.47 -2.82
N SER A 251 -4.05 -29.54 -3.07
CA SER A 251 -2.64 -29.54 -2.64
C SER A 251 -1.85 -28.38 -3.27
N TYR A 252 -0.94 -27.77 -2.49
CA TYR A 252 -0.09 -26.69 -2.98
C TYR A 252 0.72 -27.10 -4.22
N ASN A 253 1.24 -28.33 -4.26
CA ASN A 253 1.97 -28.85 -5.42
C ASN A 253 1.13 -28.83 -6.71
N SER A 254 -0.18 -29.11 -6.62
CA SER A 254 -1.08 -29.02 -7.76
C SER A 254 -1.30 -27.58 -8.23
N ILE A 255 -1.36 -26.62 -7.29
CA ILE A 255 -1.45 -25.18 -7.61
C ILE A 255 -0.16 -24.75 -8.31
N LYS A 256 1.02 -25.05 -7.71
CA LYS A 256 2.33 -24.68 -8.22
C LYS A 256 2.66 -25.27 -9.60
N SER A 257 2.29 -26.53 -9.84
CA SER A 257 2.54 -27.19 -11.13
C SER A 257 1.64 -26.70 -12.28
N SER A 258 0.70 -25.80 -12.01
CA SER A 258 -0.24 -25.31 -12.99
C SER A 258 0.33 -24.15 -13.80
N THR A 259 -0.11 -24.02 -15.05
CA THR A 259 0.20 -22.85 -15.88
C THR A 259 -0.39 -21.58 -15.27
N ASN A 260 0.25 -20.42 -15.44
CA ASN A 260 -0.19 -19.13 -14.89
C ASN A 260 -1.71 -18.88 -15.06
N ASP A 261 -2.25 -19.03 -16.28
CA ASP A 261 -3.68 -18.84 -16.59
C ASP A 261 -4.64 -19.80 -15.84
N ARG A 262 -4.11 -20.86 -15.22
CA ARG A 262 -4.86 -21.87 -14.47
C ARG A 262 -4.73 -21.72 -12.97
N ILE A 263 -3.78 -20.94 -12.45
CA ILE A 263 -3.59 -20.75 -11.00
C ILE A 263 -4.84 -20.16 -10.37
N ARG A 264 -5.28 -18.98 -10.84
CA ARG A 264 -6.54 -18.33 -10.40
C ARG A 264 -7.75 -19.25 -10.51
N ASN A 265 -7.82 -20.03 -11.60
CA ASN A 265 -8.92 -20.98 -11.81
C ASN A 265 -8.91 -22.11 -10.77
N ILE A 266 -7.75 -22.65 -10.42
CA ILE A 266 -7.66 -23.74 -9.44
C ILE A 266 -7.95 -23.22 -8.03
N VAL A 267 -7.41 -22.05 -7.70
CA VAL A 267 -7.59 -21.40 -6.40
C VAL A 267 -9.04 -20.98 -6.17
N LEU A 268 -9.75 -20.47 -7.20
CA LEU A 268 -11.15 -20.03 -7.08
C LEU A 268 -12.20 -21.07 -7.47
N LYS A 269 -12.03 -21.87 -8.53
CA LYS A 269 -13.10 -22.74 -9.07
C LYS A 269 -13.24 -24.07 -8.34
N ARG A 270 -12.23 -24.51 -7.58
CA ARG A 270 -12.26 -25.82 -6.92
C ARG A 270 -12.62 -25.78 -5.44
N SER A 271 -12.85 -24.60 -4.87
CA SER A 271 -13.07 -24.42 -3.43
C SER A 271 -14.09 -23.31 -3.15
N ASP A 272 -15.37 -23.69 -3.16
CA ASP A 272 -16.44 -22.82 -2.64
C ASP A 272 -16.15 -22.42 -1.18
N SER A 273 -15.42 -23.27 -0.44
CA SER A 273 -14.94 -22.99 0.92
C SER A 273 -13.88 -21.87 0.99
N SER A 274 -12.94 -21.84 0.03
CA SER A 274 -11.89 -20.82 -0.04
C SER A 274 -12.50 -19.46 -0.38
N LYS A 275 -13.34 -19.42 -1.43
CA LYS A 275 -14.12 -18.22 -1.79
C LYS A 275 -14.92 -17.71 -0.60
N ALA A 276 -15.63 -18.60 0.08
CA ALA A 276 -16.41 -18.24 1.26
C ALA A 276 -15.52 -17.65 2.37
N SER A 277 -14.32 -18.19 2.57
CA SER A 277 -13.35 -17.69 3.56
C SER A 277 -12.86 -16.28 3.22
N ILE A 278 -12.48 -16.03 1.97
CA ILE A 278 -12.03 -14.69 1.55
C ILE A 278 -13.17 -13.68 1.58
N ILE A 279 -14.35 -14.03 1.06
CA ILE A 279 -15.54 -13.17 1.13
C ILE A 279 -15.92 -12.87 2.59
N ARG A 280 -15.77 -13.85 3.48
CA ARG A 280 -15.99 -13.65 4.92
C ARG A 280 -15.00 -12.62 5.49
N LEU A 281 -13.72 -12.68 5.14
CA LEU A 281 -12.73 -11.66 5.56
C LEU A 281 -13.13 -10.26 5.07
N VAL A 282 -13.44 -10.12 3.78
CA VAL A 282 -13.86 -8.84 3.18
C VAL A 282 -15.08 -8.27 3.89
N ASN A 283 -16.10 -9.10 4.14
CA ASN A 283 -17.31 -8.69 4.85
C ASN A 283 -17.03 -8.31 6.30
N GLU A 284 -16.17 -9.07 6.99
CA GLU A 284 -15.80 -8.81 8.38
C GLU A 284 -15.08 -7.47 8.53
N TYR A 285 -14.11 -7.18 7.66
CA TYR A 285 -13.35 -5.92 7.70
C TYR A 285 -14.24 -4.72 7.38
N GLN A 286 -15.02 -4.79 6.29
CA GLN A 286 -15.96 -3.72 5.94
C GLN A 286 -16.96 -3.45 7.07
N SER A 287 -17.52 -4.51 7.67
CA SER A 287 -18.48 -4.37 8.78
C SER A 287 -17.83 -3.81 10.04
N SER A 288 -16.59 -4.20 10.33
CA SER A 288 -15.81 -3.67 11.46
C SER A 288 -15.62 -2.16 11.32
N ILE A 289 -15.22 -1.70 10.14
CA ILE A 289 -15.00 -0.27 9.85
C ILE A 289 -16.26 0.57 10.01
N ARG A 290 -17.42 0.08 9.54
CA ARG A 290 -18.69 0.80 9.62
C ARG A 290 -19.02 1.24 11.04
N ASN A 291 -18.72 0.39 12.02
CA ASN A 291 -19.03 0.60 13.44
C ASN A 291 -17.99 1.45 14.20
N ILE A 292 -16.81 1.71 13.63
CA ILE A 292 -15.77 2.51 14.30
C ILE A 292 -16.12 4.00 14.20
N CYS A 293 -16.17 4.71 15.33
CA CYS A 293 -16.41 6.16 15.32
C CYS A 293 -15.11 6.91 14.94
N ILE A 294 -15.14 7.70 13.86
CA ILE A 294 -14.03 8.56 13.45
C ILE A 294 -14.54 9.99 13.21
N PRO A 295 -13.66 11.01 13.26
CA PRO A 295 -14.03 12.39 12.96
C PRO A 295 -14.67 12.56 11.58
N ASN A 296 -15.68 13.45 11.48
CA ASN A 296 -16.46 13.64 10.25
C ASN A 296 -15.61 14.05 9.04
N ASN A 297 -14.56 14.84 9.26
CA ASN A 297 -13.63 15.26 8.21
C ASN A 297 -12.77 14.11 7.66
N LEU A 298 -12.72 12.97 8.36
CA LEU A 298 -12.04 11.74 7.93
C LEU A 298 -13.02 10.63 7.52
N ALA A 299 -14.33 10.91 7.44
CA ALA A 299 -15.36 9.93 7.09
C ALA A 299 -15.14 9.27 5.72
N PHE A 300 -14.44 9.93 4.78
CA PHE A 300 -14.09 9.35 3.48
C PHE A 300 -13.30 8.05 3.59
N LEU A 301 -12.52 7.86 4.66
CA LEU A 301 -11.74 6.65 4.87
C LEU A 301 -12.64 5.41 4.90
N LYS A 302 -13.88 5.55 5.41
CA LYS A 302 -14.89 4.47 5.39
C LYS A 302 -15.45 4.24 3.99
N SER A 303 -15.65 5.30 3.22
CA SER A 303 -16.11 5.19 1.83
C SER A 303 -15.08 4.49 0.94
N LEU A 304 -13.79 4.73 1.19
CA LEU A 304 -12.69 3.97 0.56
C LEU A 304 -12.78 2.48 0.91
N SER A 305 -13.04 2.15 2.17
CA SER A 305 -13.22 0.76 2.60
C SER A 305 -14.35 0.05 1.87
N ASP A 306 -15.49 0.74 1.70
CA ASP A 306 -16.62 0.21 0.96
C ASP A 306 -16.24 -0.07 -0.50
N HIS A 307 -15.50 0.86 -1.13
CA HIS A 307 -15.01 0.68 -2.49
C HIS A 307 -14.03 -0.51 -2.63
N TYR A 308 -13.04 -0.64 -1.74
CA TYR A 308 -12.11 -1.77 -1.78
C TYR A 308 -12.83 -3.11 -1.57
N ALA A 309 -13.76 -3.17 -0.61
CA ALA A 309 -14.54 -4.37 -0.35
C ALA A 309 -15.42 -4.76 -1.55
N ASP A 310 -16.08 -3.80 -2.18
CA ASP A 310 -16.93 -4.07 -3.35
C ASP A 310 -16.12 -4.49 -4.57
N THR A 311 -14.96 -3.87 -4.80
CA THR A 311 -14.01 -4.27 -5.86
C THR A 311 -13.52 -5.70 -5.65
N LEU A 312 -13.12 -6.07 -4.44
CA LEU A 312 -12.70 -7.44 -4.11
C LEU A 312 -13.83 -8.45 -4.32
N ARG A 313 -15.05 -8.16 -3.84
CA ARG A 313 -16.21 -9.03 -4.08
C ARG A 313 -16.46 -9.22 -5.56
N GLY A 314 -16.46 -8.14 -6.33
CA GLY A 314 -16.64 -8.20 -7.79
C GLY A 314 -15.59 -9.09 -8.45
N THR A 315 -14.33 -8.96 -8.02
CA THR A 315 -13.20 -9.73 -8.52
C THR A 315 -13.30 -11.22 -8.21
N ILE A 316 -13.66 -11.56 -6.96
CA ILE A 316 -13.78 -12.95 -6.49
C ILE A 316 -15.01 -13.65 -7.09
N LEU A 317 -16.14 -12.93 -7.19
CA LEU A 317 -17.42 -13.48 -7.66
C LEU A 317 -17.51 -13.54 -9.20
N SER A 318 -16.84 -12.62 -9.90
CA SER A 318 -16.84 -12.54 -11.36
C SER A 318 -15.42 -12.45 -11.96
N PRO A 319 -14.58 -13.50 -11.84
CA PRO A 319 -13.19 -13.46 -12.31
C PRO A 319 -13.04 -13.22 -13.83
N ALA A 320 -14.10 -13.46 -14.60
CA ALA A 320 -14.10 -13.35 -16.07
C ALA A 320 -14.10 -11.90 -16.59
N LEU A 321 -14.47 -10.91 -15.77
CA LEU A 321 -14.51 -9.50 -16.19
C LEU A 321 -13.15 -8.80 -16.10
N TYR A 322 -12.28 -9.21 -15.17
CA TYR A 322 -10.98 -8.56 -14.96
C TYR A 322 -9.96 -8.85 -16.08
N GLN A 323 -10.06 -10.00 -16.76
CA GLN A 323 -9.23 -10.28 -17.95
C GLN A 323 -9.49 -9.33 -19.13
N TYR A 324 -10.57 -8.55 -19.09
CA TYR A 324 -10.92 -7.61 -20.15
C TYR A 324 -10.38 -6.20 -19.92
N CYS A 325 -10.15 -5.79 -18.66
CA CYS A 325 -9.65 -4.45 -18.34
C CYS A 325 -8.15 -4.30 -18.67
N ASP A 326 -7.33 -5.34 -18.50
CA ASP A 326 -5.91 -5.31 -18.87
C ASP A 326 -5.68 -5.18 -20.38
N ARG A 327 -6.63 -5.65 -21.21
CA ARG A 327 -6.53 -5.51 -22.68
C ARG A 327 -6.85 -4.11 -23.18
N ILE A 328 -7.58 -3.30 -22.43
CA ILE A 328 -7.97 -1.94 -22.86
C ILE A 328 -6.86 -0.93 -22.54
N VAL A 329 -6.04 -1.17 -21.50
CA VAL A 329 -4.90 -0.29 -21.18
C VAL A 329 -3.68 -0.57 -22.08
N GLY A 330 -3.51 -1.80 -22.58
CA GLY A 330 -2.43 -2.17 -23.49
C GLY A 330 -2.65 -1.91 -24.98
N SER A 331 -3.77 -1.29 -25.39
CA SER A 331 -4.13 -1.07 -26.80
C SER A 331 -4.20 0.40 -27.24
N GLN A 332 -3.71 1.34 -26.41
CA GLN A 332 -3.58 2.76 -26.80
C GLN A 332 -2.13 3.20 -27.10
N GLU A 333 -1.19 2.27 -27.23
CA GLU A 333 0.12 2.54 -27.84
C GLU A 333 0.30 1.66 -29.09
N GLN A 334 -0.35 2.04 -30.19
CA GLN A 334 0.12 1.79 -31.56
C GLN A 334 -0.12 3.00 -32.44
#